data_AF-A0AAV2N085-F1
#
_entry.id   AF-A0AAV2N085-F1
#
_cell.length_a   1.000
_cell.length_b   1.000
_cell.length_c   1.000
_cell.angle_alpha   90.00
_cell.angle_beta   90.00
_cell.angle_gamma   90.00
#
_symmetry.space_group_name_H-M   'P 1'
#
loop_
_entity.id
_entity.type
_entity.pdbx_description
1 polymer ?
#
loop_
_entity_poly.entity_id
_entity_poly.type
_entity_poly.pdbx_seq_one_letter_code
_entity_poly.pdbx_strand_id
1 'polypeptide(L)'
;MGRKKNDIIWGAFEFDGTQSKCKNCNKSLAGSYLTNLQRHLNKEHLALFHKLMEESELGDDPVTYTKKRKIVIEVSEEEVTDACIDLITVEGRPLTFLDSSAFRTFSEPIFNGLKMTMINSHSV
;
A
#
# COMPACT_ATOMS: atom_id res chain seq x y z
N MET A 1 0.36 5.38 -3.98
CA MET A 1 -0.34 4.78 -5.13
C MET A 1 -1.68 5.48 -5.37
N GLY A 2 -1.70 6.72 -5.88
CA GLY A 2 -2.94 7.45 -6.14
C GLY A 2 -3.01 8.14 -7.50
N ARG A 3 -1.92 8.12 -8.28
CA ARG A 3 -1.84 8.87 -9.55
C ARG A 3 -2.57 8.16 -10.69
N LYS A 4 -2.33 6.86 -10.90
CA LYS A 4 -2.95 6.08 -12.00
C LYS A 4 -4.48 6.06 -11.98
N LYS A 5 -5.11 5.80 -10.81
CA LYS A 5 -6.58 5.81 -10.68
C LYS A 5 -7.17 7.19 -10.93
N ASN A 6 -6.46 8.25 -10.54
CA ASN A 6 -6.89 9.61 -10.75
C ASN A 6 -6.86 9.98 -12.23
N ASP A 7 -5.79 9.62 -12.96
CA ASP A 7 -5.63 9.92 -14.39
C ASP A 7 -6.71 9.24 -15.25
N ILE A 8 -7.09 8.01 -14.90
CA ILE A 8 -8.14 7.27 -15.59
C ILE A 8 -9.52 7.93 -15.39
N ILE A 9 -9.84 8.34 -14.16
CA ILE A 9 -11.08 9.07 -13.86
C ILE A 9 -11.11 10.40 -14.63
N TRP A 10 -9.99 11.12 -14.66
CA TRP A 10 -9.86 12.36 -15.43
C TRP A 10 -10.09 12.18 -16.94
N GLY A 11 -9.76 11.02 -17.50
CA GLY A 11 -10.01 10.71 -18.91
C GLY A 11 -11.49 10.82 -19.33
N ALA A 12 -12.43 10.60 -18.40
CA ALA A 12 -13.86 10.69 -18.63
C ALA A 12 -14.44 12.12 -18.54
N PHE A 13 -13.63 13.10 -18.18
CA PHE A 13 -14.04 14.49 -18.00
C PHE A 13 -13.19 15.45 -18.85
N GLU A 14 -13.76 16.61 -19.12
CA GLU A 14 -13.09 17.74 -19.74
C GLU A 14 -13.16 18.91 -18.76
N PHE A 15 -12.03 19.56 -18.49
CA PHE A 15 -11.95 20.65 -17.52
C PHE A 15 -11.75 21.98 -18.24
N ASP A 16 -12.68 22.92 -18.01
CA ASP A 16 -12.70 24.25 -18.63
C ASP A 16 -12.04 25.32 -17.73
N GLY A 17 -11.21 24.93 -16.77
CA GLY A 17 -10.58 25.86 -15.81
C GLY A 17 -11.45 26.20 -14.60
N THR A 18 -12.77 26.08 -14.70
CA THR A 18 -13.71 26.39 -13.61
C THR A 18 -14.59 25.19 -13.21
N GLN A 19 -15.02 24.39 -14.19
CA GLN A 19 -15.90 23.25 -13.99
C GLN A 19 -15.40 22.05 -14.82
N SER A 20 -15.70 20.85 -14.31
CA SER A 20 -15.41 19.59 -15.00
C SER A 20 -16.68 19.07 -15.66
N LYS A 21 -16.69 18.95 -16.99
CA LYS A 21 -17.80 18.44 -17.78
C LYS A 21 -17.62 16.95 -18.06
N CYS A 22 -18.64 16.14 -17.77
CA CYS A 22 -18.61 14.72 -18.10
C CYS A 22 -18.78 14.49 -19.60
N LYS A 23 -17.89 13.73 -20.23
CA LYS A 23 -17.97 13.42 -21.67
C LYS A 23 -19.16 12.50 -22.03
N ASN A 24 -19.72 11.79 -21.05
CA ASN A 24 -20.76 10.78 -21.30
C ASN A 24 -22.20 11.29 -21.09
N CYS A 25 -22.42 12.24 -20.17
CA CYS A 25 -23.75 12.84 -19.93
C CYS A 25 -23.78 14.37 -20.04
N ASN A 26 -22.65 15.01 -20.35
CA ASN A 26 -22.52 16.47 -20.46
C ASN A 26 -22.86 17.26 -19.19
N LYS A 27 -23.05 16.61 -18.03
CA LYS A 27 -23.25 17.29 -16.75
C LYS A 27 -21.95 17.99 -16.32
N SER A 28 -22.08 19.26 -15.92
CA SER A 28 -20.98 20.05 -15.36
C SER A 28 -20.94 19.89 -13.84
N LEU A 29 -19.75 19.57 -13.32
CA LEU A 29 -19.45 19.45 -11.90
C LEU A 29 -18.55 20.61 -11.49
N ALA A 30 -18.84 21.23 -10.34
CA ALA A 30 -18.07 22.36 -9.86
C ALA A 30 -16.64 21.96 -9.47
N GLY A 31 -15.66 22.69 -9.99
CA GLY A 31 -14.25 22.50 -9.69
C GLY A 31 -13.64 21.23 -10.28
N SER A 32 -12.45 20.90 -9.78
CA SER A 32 -11.60 19.79 -10.22
C SER A 32 -11.46 18.68 -9.17
N TYR A 33 -12.41 18.59 -8.23
CA TYR A 33 -12.32 17.64 -7.12
C TYR A 33 -12.59 16.21 -7.58
N LEU A 34 -11.57 15.36 -7.53
CA LEU A 34 -11.64 13.97 -7.96
C LEU A 34 -12.75 13.17 -7.27
N THR A 35 -13.00 13.44 -5.98
CA THR A 35 -14.08 12.81 -5.21
C THR A 35 -15.45 13.07 -5.80
N ASN A 36 -15.68 14.28 -6.35
CA ASN A 36 -16.93 14.64 -7.01
C ASN A 36 -17.06 13.92 -8.36
N LEU A 37 -15.98 13.84 -9.13
CA LEU A 37 -15.94 13.14 -10.42
C LEU A 37 -16.19 11.64 -10.25
N GLN A 38 -15.51 11.03 -9.27
CA GLN A 38 -15.68 9.62 -8.92
C GLN A 38 -17.11 9.32 -8.46
N ARG A 39 -17.68 10.15 -7.59
CA ARG A 39 -19.07 10.00 -7.13
C ARG A 39 -20.07 10.10 -8.28
N HIS A 40 -19.83 11.02 -9.22
CA HIS A 40 -20.67 11.16 -10.40
C HIS A 40 -20.64 9.90 -11.27
N LEU A 41 -19.44 9.40 -11.60
CA LEU A 41 -19.28 8.17 -12.39
C LEU A 41 -19.94 6.98 -11.68
N ASN A 42 -19.73 6.82 -10.37
CA ASN A 42 -20.31 5.70 -9.63
C ASN A 42 -21.85 5.72 -9.60
N LYS A 43 -22.45 6.92 -9.51
CA LYS A 43 -23.92 7.05 -9.39
C LYS A 43 -24.65 7.04 -10.74
N GLU A 44 -24.11 7.76 -11.72
CA GLU A 44 -24.80 8.02 -12.99
C GLU A 44 -24.27 7.14 -14.14
N HIS A 45 -23.05 6.60 -13.99
CA HIS A 45 -22.33 5.87 -15.03
C HIS A 45 -21.64 4.62 -14.47
N LEU A 46 -22.36 3.83 -13.66
CA LEU A 46 -21.80 2.67 -12.96
C LEU A 46 -21.06 1.70 -13.89
N ALA A 47 -21.59 1.45 -15.09
CA ALA A 47 -20.96 0.59 -16.09
C ALA A 47 -19.62 1.14 -16.59
N LEU A 48 -19.51 2.46 -16.80
CA LEU A 48 -18.26 3.10 -17.19
C LEU A 48 -17.29 3.14 -16.01
N PHE A 49 -17.78 3.39 -14.80
CA PHE A 49 -16.96 3.37 -13.60
C PHE A 49 -16.33 2.00 -13.38
N HIS A 50 -17.11 0.92 -13.52
CA HIS A 50 -16.62 -0.45 -13.43
C HIS A 50 -15.59 -0.74 -14.51
N LYS A 51 -15.89 -0.42 -15.78
CA LYS A 51 -14.98 -0.63 -16.90
C LYS A 51 -13.64 0.11 -16.73
N LEU A 52 -13.68 1.35 -16.26
CA LEU A 52 -12.47 2.16 -16.02
C LEU A 52 -11.64 1.62 -14.84
N MET A 53 -12.28 1.02 -13.84
CA MET A 53 -11.56 0.36 -12.74
C MET A 53 -10.97 -0.98 -13.17
N GLU A 54 -11.70 -1.76 -13.95
CA GLU A 54 -11.27 -3.06 -14.49
C GLU A 54 -10.08 -2.89 -15.47
N GLU A 55 -10.11 -1.89 -16.34
CA GLU A 55 -8.98 -1.58 -17.23
C GLU A 55 -7.73 -1.09 -16.48
N SER A 56 -7.90 -0.56 -15.26
CA SER A 56 -6.78 -0.24 -14.36
C SER A 56 -6.19 -1.47 -13.66
N GLU A 57 -6.95 -2.57 -13.63
CA GLU A 57 -6.64 -3.82 -12.92
C GLU A 57 -6.16 -4.93 -13.87
N LEU A 58 -6.44 -4.85 -15.18
CA LEU A 58 -5.91 -5.77 -16.20
C LEU A 58 -4.39 -5.71 -16.44
N GLY A 59 -3.67 -4.88 -15.68
CA GLY A 59 -2.21 -4.79 -15.71
C GLY A 59 -1.50 -5.23 -14.42
N ASP A 60 -2.21 -5.77 -13.43
CA ASP A 60 -1.63 -6.24 -12.17
C ASP A 60 -2.36 -7.53 -11.76
N ASP A 61 -1.62 -8.63 -11.61
CA ASP A 61 -2.09 -9.93 -11.11
C ASP A 61 -3.04 -9.80 -9.90
N PRO A 62 -3.96 -10.76 -9.63
CA PRO A 62 -4.98 -10.63 -8.59
C PRO A 62 -4.36 -10.65 -7.18
N VAL A 63 -3.92 -9.49 -6.69
CA VAL A 63 -3.47 -9.30 -5.31
C VAL A 63 -4.70 -9.02 -4.45
N THR A 64 -5.13 -10.00 -3.67
CA THR A 64 -6.05 -9.79 -2.55
C THR A 64 -5.42 -8.78 -1.57
N TYR A 65 -5.86 -7.52 -1.59
CA TYR A 65 -5.35 -6.50 -0.69
C TYR A 65 -5.78 -6.78 0.76
N THR A 66 -4.95 -7.47 1.53
CA THR A 66 -5.11 -7.55 2.99
C THR A 66 -4.84 -6.17 3.58
N LYS A 67 -5.88 -5.56 4.19
CA LYS A 67 -5.76 -4.25 4.83
C LYS A 67 -4.72 -4.32 5.96
N LYS A 68 -3.62 -3.57 5.83
CA LYS A 68 -2.60 -3.48 6.89
C LYS A 68 -3.22 -2.93 8.18
N ARG A 69 -2.89 -3.54 9.32
CA ARG A 69 -3.32 -3.11 10.66
C ARG A 69 -2.14 -2.53 11.42
N LYS A 70 -2.37 -1.46 12.19
CA LYS A 70 -1.40 -0.94 13.16
C LYS A 70 -1.61 -1.65 14.49
N ILE A 71 -0.54 -2.23 15.04
CA ILE A 71 -0.54 -2.90 16.34
C ILE A 71 0.36 -2.06 17.26
N VAL A 72 -0.06 -1.88 18.51
CA VAL A 72 0.74 -1.24 19.56
C VAL A 72 1.08 -2.33 20.56
N ILE A 73 2.37 -2.54 20.78
CA ILE A 73 2.91 -3.50 21.75
C ILE A 73 4.00 -2.80 22.55
N GLU A 74 4.19 -3.23 23.79
CA GLU A 74 5.35 -2.87 24.62
C GLU A 74 6.42 -3.93 24.38
N VAL A 75 7.59 -3.51 23.91
CA VAL A 75 8.73 -4.38 23.65
C VAL A 75 10.01 -3.56 23.73
N SER A 76 11.06 -4.12 24.32
CA SER A 76 12.38 -3.51 24.42
C SER A 76 13.34 -4.00 23.33
N GLU A 77 14.43 -3.26 23.12
CA GLU A 77 15.53 -3.67 22.21
C GLU A 77 16.23 -4.95 22.68
N GLU A 78 16.38 -5.10 24.00
CA GLU A 78 17.03 -6.25 24.64
C GLU A 78 16.23 -7.53 24.37
N GLU A 79 14.91 -7.52 24.58
CA GLU A 79 14.03 -8.68 24.33
C GLU A 79 14.10 -9.19 22.89
N VAL A 80 14.19 -8.27 21.92
CA VAL A 80 14.29 -8.64 20.49
C VAL A 80 15.67 -9.20 20.16
N THR A 81 16.72 -8.66 20.79
CA THR A 81 18.11 -9.12 20.59
C THR A 81 18.31 -10.50 21.19
N ASP A 82 17.87 -10.71 22.42
CA ASP A 82 17.94 -12.01 23.10
C ASP A 82 17.18 -13.09 22.33
N ALA A 83 16.00 -12.76 21.79
CA ALA A 83 15.26 -13.70 20.93
C ALA A 83 16.03 -14.10 19.66
N CYS A 84 16.83 -13.19 19.08
CA CYS A 84 17.68 -13.50 17.93
C CYS A 84 18.91 -14.34 18.34
N ILE A 85 19.48 -14.09 19.53
CA ILE A 85 20.58 -14.88 20.08
C ILE A 85 20.11 -16.31 20.38
N ASP A 86 18.95 -16.48 21.01
CA ASP A 86 18.37 -17.78 21.33
C ASP A 86 18.05 -18.60 20.07
N LEU A 87 17.56 -17.94 19.02
CA LEU A 87 17.31 -18.58 17.72
C LEU A 87 18.57 -19.28 17.17
N ILE A 88 19.75 -18.70 17.38
CA ILE A 88 21.00 -19.25 16.88
C ILE A 88 21.62 -20.21 17.89
N THR A 89 21.67 -19.82 19.15
CA THR A 89 22.43 -20.53 20.19
C THR A 89 21.65 -21.70 20.79
N VAL A 90 20.35 -21.51 21.05
CA VAL A 90 19.49 -22.51 21.69
C VAL A 90 18.81 -23.38 20.63
N GLU A 91 18.24 -22.78 19.60
CA GLU A 91 17.58 -23.55 18.51
C GLU A 91 18.55 -24.03 17.42
N GLY A 92 19.81 -23.59 17.45
CA GLY A 92 20.86 -24.06 16.54
C GLY A 92 20.67 -23.58 15.10
N ARG A 93 19.94 -22.50 14.85
CA ARG A 93 19.77 -21.97 13.49
C ARG A 93 21.08 -21.38 12.98
N PRO A 94 21.40 -21.54 11.68
CA PRO A 94 22.61 -20.93 11.11
C PRO A 94 22.58 -19.41 11.24
N LEU A 95 23.73 -18.78 11.54
CA LEU A 95 23.88 -17.32 11.58
C LEU A 95 23.39 -16.63 10.29
N THR A 96 23.59 -17.26 9.15
CA THR A 96 23.12 -16.78 7.83
C THR A 96 21.60 -16.69 7.72
N PHE A 97 20.85 -17.28 8.65
CA PHE A 97 19.39 -17.18 8.71
C PHE A 97 18.94 -15.73 8.94
N LEU A 98 19.68 -14.97 9.75
CA LEU A 98 19.37 -13.55 10.02
C LEU A 98 19.51 -12.68 8.76
N ASP A 99 20.33 -13.09 7.80
CA ASP A 99 20.50 -12.40 6.52
C ASP A 99 19.42 -12.76 5.50
N SER A 100 18.58 -13.76 5.81
CA SER A 100 17.57 -14.24 4.87
C SER A 100 16.53 -13.17 4.57
N SER A 101 16.12 -13.07 3.30
CA SER A 101 15.08 -12.13 2.87
C SER A 101 13.76 -12.35 3.61
N ALA A 102 13.42 -13.62 3.89
CA ALA A 102 12.21 -13.99 4.61
C ALA A 102 12.24 -13.47 6.05
N PHE A 103 13.36 -13.62 6.77
CA PHE A 103 13.50 -13.09 8.11
C PHE A 103 13.39 -11.56 8.12
N ARG A 104 14.16 -10.90 7.25
CA ARG A 104 14.17 -9.44 7.13
C ARG A 104 12.80 -8.84 6.82
N THR A 105 12.00 -9.52 5.99
CA THR A 105 10.67 -9.04 5.58
C THR A 105 9.75 -8.78 6.78
N PHE A 106 9.82 -9.60 7.83
CA PHE A 106 8.98 -9.41 9.02
C PHE A 106 9.70 -8.70 10.17
N SER A 107 11.03 -8.80 10.27
CA SER A 107 11.81 -8.22 11.37
C SER A 107 12.18 -6.75 11.14
N GLU A 108 12.40 -6.32 9.89
CA GLU A 108 12.72 -4.92 9.56
C GLU A 108 11.71 -3.89 10.10
N PRO A 109 10.39 -4.10 9.99
CA PRO A 109 9.42 -3.18 10.59
C PRO A 109 9.55 -3.05 12.11
N ILE A 110 9.96 -4.12 12.79
CA ILE A 110 10.16 -4.16 14.24
C ILE A 110 11.42 -3.38 14.59
N PHE A 111 12.55 -3.70 13.95
CA PHE A 111 13.83 -3.02 14.18
C PHE A 111 13.72 -1.51 13.89
N ASN A 112 13.07 -1.13 12.79
CA ASN A 112 12.80 0.26 12.46
C ASN A 112 11.87 0.94 13.46
N GLY A 113 10.88 0.21 14.00
CA GLY A 113 9.97 0.69 15.03
C GLY A 113 10.68 1.02 16.35
N LEU A 114 11.67 0.19 16.71
CA LEU A 114 12.50 0.36 17.91
C LEU A 114 13.70 1.29 17.73
N LYS A 115 14.01 1.68 16.48
CA LYS A 115 15.23 2.44 16.11
C LYS A 115 16.53 1.73 16.48
N MET A 116 16.51 0.40 16.52
CA MET A 116 17.70 -0.41 16.80
C MET A 116 18.48 -0.72 15.52
N THR A 117 19.74 -1.09 15.68
CA THR A 117 20.59 -1.52 14.56
C THR A 117 20.07 -2.85 14.01
N MET A 118 20.09 -3.02 12.69
CA MET A 118 19.65 -4.27 12.08
C MET A 118 20.53 -5.44 12.53
N ILE A 119 19.91 -6.43 13.14
CA ILE A 119 20.57 -7.68 13.53
C ILE A 119 20.76 -8.54 12.28
N ASN A 120 22.01 -8.94 12.03
CA ASN A 120 22.45 -9.75 10.90
C ASN A 120 23.57 -10.70 11.36
N SER A 121 24.09 -11.55 10.47
CA SER A 121 25.12 -12.53 10.83
C SER A 121 26.43 -11.93 11.35
N HIS A 122 26.66 -10.63 11.17
CA HIS A 122 27.83 -9.89 11.64
C HIS A 122 27.58 -9.01 12.87
N SER A 123 26.32 -8.83 13.29
CA SER A 123 25.95 -7.90 14.36
C SER A 123 25.20 -8.55 15.54
N VAL A 124 25.04 -9.87 15.51
CA VAL A 124 24.47 -10.67 16.61
C VAL A 124 25.54 -11.27 17.50
#